data_AF-A0A954RQ32-F1
#
_entry.id   AF-A0A954RQ32-F1
#
_cell.length_a   1.000
_cell.length_b   1.000
_cell.length_c   1.000
_cell.angle_alpha   90.00
_cell.angle_beta   90.00
_cell.angle_gamma   90.00
#
_symmetry.space_group_name_H-M   'P 1'
#
loop_
_entity.id
_entity.type
_entity.pdbx_description
1 polymer ?
#
loop_
_entity_poly.entity_id
_entity_poly.type
_entity_poly.pdbx_seq_one_letter_code
_entity_poly.pdbx_strand_id
1 'polypeptide(L)'
;MYKKIYESEFGTPGGSPYGSLIGDFEFKNHPDDIGMLKHLSSIAAAAFCPFISAAGCEMFGLEKWTDLSKPRDLAKIFDSVEYASWKSFRESEDSRFVTLTMPRTLARLPYGANTKPIEEFEYEEVALGADGQSISVSHDQYCWMNSAYVMGTKLTDAFAKYGWCTAIRGAEGGGKVEGLPAHVFQADDGDMDLKCPTEIAITDRREAEISKLGFLPLCHYKDTDYAVFFGAQTTQKPKKYDRPEATANAEISARLPYIMATSRFAHYLKVIARDKIGSFMEREDCEAWLDRWIHNYVSADSKPSQEQKARYPLAEARVEVKEIPGQPGSYNAVAWMRPWLQLEELTTSLRMVAKIPKLGG
;
A
#
# COMPACT_ATOMS: atom_id res chain seq x y z
N MET A 1 12.32 7.05 -18.34
CA MET A 1 11.13 6.98 -17.46
C MET A 1 10.63 8.35 -17.06
N TYR A 2 11.45 9.22 -16.46
CA TYR A 2 11.08 10.60 -16.09
C TYR A 2 10.36 11.39 -17.21
N LYS A 3 10.92 11.43 -18.42
CA LYS A 3 10.30 12.11 -19.56
C LYS A 3 8.86 11.66 -19.87
N LYS A 4 8.58 10.36 -19.73
CA LYS A 4 7.25 9.81 -20.00
C LYS A 4 6.26 10.10 -18.87
N ILE A 5 6.69 9.94 -17.63
CA ILE A 5 5.79 10.03 -16.46
C ILE A 5 5.57 11.49 -16.05
N TYR A 6 6.65 12.28 -16.01
CA TYR A 6 6.61 13.67 -15.60
C TYR A 6 6.42 14.60 -16.80
N GLU A 7 7.40 14.66 -17.72
CA GLU A 7 7.40 15.71 -18.75
C GLU A 7 6.20 15.60 -19.70
N SER A 8 5.90 14.39 -20.19
CA SER A 8 4.85 14.18 -21.19
C SER A 8 3.43 14.39 -20.65
N GLU A 9 3.24 14.21 -19.34
CA GLU A 9 1.90 14.27 -18.72
C GLU A 9 1.83 15.34 -17.63
N PHE A 10 2.30 15.07 -16.41
CA PHE A 10 2.16 15.99 -15.27
C PHE A 10 2.73 17.40 -15.52
N GLY A 11 3.88 17.47 -16.21
CA GLY A 11 4.55 18.71 -16.59
C GLY A 11 3.91 19.44 -17.76
N THR A 12 3.18 18.73 -18.63
CA THR A 12 2.65 19.28 -19.89
C THR A 12 1.24 19.87 -19.73
N PRO A 13 0.97 21.08 -20.24
CA PRO A 13 -0.39 21.61 -20.34
C PRO A 13 -1.31 20.67 -21.14
N GLY A 14 -2.49 20.36 -20.59
CA GLY A 14 -3.43 19.40 -21.19
C GLY A 14 -3.08 17.91 -20.99
N GLY A 15 -1.94 17.60 -20.34
CA GLY A 15 -1.57 16.24 -19.97
C GLY A 15 -2.42 15.70 -18.81
N SER A 16 -2.43 14.37 -18.66
CA SER A 16 -3.18 13.63 -17.63
C SER A 16 -2.21 12.96 -16.65
N PRO A 17 -2.05 13.49 -15.42
CA PRO A 17 -1.15 12.92 -14.43
C PRO A 17 -1.44 11.43 -14.15
N TYR A 18 -0.40 10.60 -14.16
CA TYR A 18 -0.51 9.21 -13.73
C TYR A 18 -0.79 9.14 -12.22
N GLY A 19 -1.80 8.37 -11.82
CA GLY A 19 -2.19 8.24 -10.41
C GLY A 19 -1.23 7.39 -9.58
N SER A 20 -0.79 6.26 -10.12
CA SER A 20 0.13 5.33 -9.48
C SER A 20 0.84 4.47 -10.54
N LEU A 21 2.00 3.91 -10.19
CA LEU A 21 2.80 3.04 -11.04
C LEU A 21 2.85 1.63 -10.42
N ILE A 22 2.51 0.61 -11.20
CA ILE A 22 2.69 -0.79 -10.81
C ILE A 22 3.93 -1.33 -11.53
N GLY A 23 4.95 -1.71 -10.78
CA GLY A 23 6.14 -2.40 -11.26
C GLY A 23 6.00 -3.89 -11.07
N ASP A 24 6.13 -4.65 -12.15
CA ASP A 24 6.22 -6.11 -12.07
C ASP A 24 7.67 -6.56 -11.86
N PHE A 25 8.21 -6.19 -10.70
CA PHE A 25 9.55 -6.56 -10.27
C PHE A 25 9.53 -7.08 -8.84
N GLU A 26 10.44 -8.00 -8.56
CA GLU A 26 10.74 -8.51 -7.21
C GLU A 26 12.09 -7.95 -6.77
N PHE A 27 12.07 -6.93 -5.90
CA PHE A 27 13.29 -6.28 -5.43
C PHE A 27 13.97 -7.07 -4.32
N LYS A 28 15.29 -7.26 -4.44
CA LYS A 28 16.16 -7.98 -3.50
C LYS A 28 17.05 -6.98 -2.73
N ASN A 29 17.84 -7.49 -1.79
CA ASN A 29 18.88 -6.69 -1.12
C ASN A 29 20.15 -6.49 -1.99
N HIS A 30 20.04 -6.61 -3.32
CA HIS A 30 21.18 -6.37 -4.21
C HIS A 30 21.42 -4.86 -4.37
N PRO A 31 22.67 -4.36 -4.39
CA PRO A 31 22.94 -2.94 -4.54
C PRO A 31 22.29 -2.28 -5.76
N ASP A 32 22.22 -2.99 -6.89
CA ASP A 32 21.58 -2.49 -8.11
C ASP A 32 20.06 -2.32 -7.95
N ASP A 33 19.41 -3.27 -7.28
CA ASP A 33 17.97 -3.22 -6.96
C ASP A 33 17.66 -2.02 -6.06
N ILE A 34 18.48 -1.80 -5.03
CA ILE A 34 18.33 -0.63 -4.14
C ILE A 34 18.64 0.67 -4.90
N GLY A 35 19.61 0.67 -5.81
CA GLY A 35 19.90 1.80 -6.69
C GLY A 35 18.72 2.13 -7.62
N MET A 36 18.08 1.10 -8.17
CA MET A 36 16.87 1.25 -8.98
C MET A 36 15.71 1.80 -8.16
N LEU A 37 15.48 1.29 -6.93
CA LEU A 37 14.47 1.82 -6.02
C LEU A 37 14.66 3.30 -5.72
N LYS A 38 15.91 3.75 -5.51
CA LYS A 38 16.24 5.18 -5.30
C LYS A 38 15.86 6.04 -6.50
N HIS A 39 16.19 5.60 -7.73
CA HIS A 39 15.82 6.35 -8.92
C HIS A 39 14.31 6.36 -9.16
N LEU A 40 13.64 5.23 -8.95
CA LEU A 40 12.19 5.12 -9.08
C LEU A 40 11.47 5.97 -8.04
N SER A 41 11.94 5.98 -6.79
CA SER A 41 11.36 6.80 -5.72
C SER A 41 11.44 8.28 -6.04
N SER A 42 12.56 8.76 -6.60
CA SER A 42 12.67 10.17 -6.98
C SER A 42 11.77 10.56 -8.16
N ILE A 43 11.58 9.65 -9.13
CA ILE A 43 10.61 9.88 -10.22
C ILE A 43 9.17 9.88 -9.69
N ALA A 44 8.84 8.91 -8.83
CA ALA A 44 7.53 8.78 -8.19
C ALA A 44 7.20 10.01 -7.32
N ALA A 45 8.16 10.48 -6.53
CA ALA A 45 8.03 11.68 -5.71
C ALA A 45 7.84 12.94 -6.56
N ALA A 46 8.64 13.11 -7.63
CA ALA A 46 8.53 14.27 -8.51
C ALA A 46 7.17 14.35 -9.22
N ALA A 47 6.61 13.22 -9.63
CA ALA A 47 5.33 13.14 -10.33
C ALA A 47 4.11 12.99 -9.40
N PHE A 48 4.33 12.93 -8.07
CA PHE A 48 3.30 12.55 -7.10
C PHE A 48 2.56 11.27 -7.54
N CYS A 49 3.31 10.24 -7.88
CA CYS A 49 2.80 9.02 -8.49
C CYS A 49 3.42 7.81 -7.78
N PRO A 50 2.80 7.33 -6.68
CA PRO A 50 3.38 6.27 -5.86
C PRO A 50 3.63 4.99 -6.67
N PHE A 51 4.81 4.41 -6.48
CA PHE A 51 5.29 3.20 -7.12
C PHE A 51 5.07 1.98 -6.21
N ILE A 52 4.31 1.00 -6.69
CA ILE A 52 4.05 -0.26 -6.02
C ILE A 52 4.73 -1.38 -6.80
N SER A 53 5.50 -2.21 -6.10
CA SER A 53 6.15 -3.41 -6.64
C SER A 53 6.15 -4.50 -5.56
N ALA A 54 6.81 -5.64 -5.78
CA ALA A 54 7.02 -6.65 -4.75
C ALA A 54 8.44 -6.65 -4.19
N ALA A 55 8.58 -7.11 -2.95
CA ALA A 55 9.85 -7.61 -2.44
C ALA A 55 10.04 -9.06 -2.91
N GLY A 56 11.28 -9.46 -3.19
CA GLY A 56 11.68 -10.87 -3.32
C GLY A 56 12.03 -11.48 -1.97
N CYS A 57 12.01 -12.81 -1.85
CA CYS A 57 12.35 -13.49 -0.60
C CYS A 57 13.80 -13.23 -0.15
N GLU A 58 14.69 -12.96 -1.11
CA GLU A 58 16.10 -12.62 -0.88
C GLU A 58 16.28 -11.27 -0.18
N MET A 59 15.26 -10.39 -0.20
CA MET A 59 15.25 -9.17 0.62
C MET A 59 15.25 -9.50 2.13
N PHE A 60 14.83 -10.70 2.51
CA PHE A 60 14.87 -11.20 3.88
C PHE A 60 16.01 -12.21 4.09
N GLY A 61 16.95 -12.34 3.14
CA GLY A 61 18.00 -13.36 3.18
C GLY A 61 17.45 -14.79 3.12
N LEU A 62 16.26 -14.98 2.53
CA LEU A 62 15.62 -16.28 2.35
C LEU A 62 15.79 -16.77 0.92
N GLU A 63 15.77 -18.09 0.73
CA GLU A 63 15.75 -18.71 -0.61
C GLU A 63 14.33 -18.87 -1.14
N LYS A 64 13.35 -19.03 -0.25
CA LYS A 64 11.93 -19.21 -0.57
C LYS A 64 11.05 -18.53 0.46
N TRP A 65 9.85 -18.09 0.07
CA TRP A 65 8.89 -17.48 0.99
C TRP A 65 8.37 -18.42 2.08
N THR A 66 8.34 -19.73 1.82
CA THR A 66 7.98 -20.76 2.80
C THR A 66 8.88 -20.75 4.04
N ASP A 67 10.08 -20.18 3.93
CA ASP A 67 11.07 -20.09 5.00
C ASP A 67 10.86 -18.89 5.93
N LEU A 68 9.89 -18.02 5.65
CA LEU A 68 9.60 -16.82 6.45
C LEU A 68 9.23 -17.14 7.91
N SER A 69 8.79 -18.37 8.19
CA SER A 69 8.51 -18.84 9.54
C SER A 69 9.78 -19.11 10.36
N LYS A 70 10.93 -19.40 9.72
CA LYS A 70 12.17 -19.85 10.37
C LYS A 70 12.84 -18.77 11.24
N PRO A 71 13.05 -17.51 10.79
CA PRO A 71 13.78 -16.52 11.59
C PRO A 71 12.94 -16.05 12.78
N ARG A 72 13.43 -16.22 14.02
CA ARG A 72 12.66 -15.81 15.21
C ARG A 72 12.30 -14.32 15.23
N ASP A 73 13.17 -13.47 14.69
CA ASP A 73 13.10 -12.01 14.68
C ASP A 73 13.59 -11.53 13.30
N LEU A 74 12.67 -11.00 12.49
CA LEU A 74 12.95 -10.49 11.14
C LEU A 74 13.71 -9.17 11.20
N ALA A 75 13.52 -8.35 12.24
CA ALA A 75 14.19 -7.06 12.33
C ALA A 75 15.72 -7.23 12.41
N LYS A 76 16.18 -8.26 13.12
CA LYS A 76 17.61 -8.60 13.22
C LYS A 76 18.29 -8.89 11.88
N ILE A 77 17.54 -9.36 10.88
CA ILE A 77 18.09 -9.62 9.54
C ILE A 77 18.62 -8.30 8.95
N PHE A 78 17.84 -7.22 9.11
CA PHE A 78 18.16 -5.90 8.56
C PHE A 78 19.19 -5.10 9.38
N ASP A 79 19.58 -5.60 10.56
CA ASP A 79 20.63 -4.98 11.37
C ASP A 79 22.04 -5.22 10.79
N SER A 80 22.22 -6.26 9.98
CA SER A 80 23.49 -6.57 9.31
C SER A 80 24.00 -5.41 8.44
N VAL A 81 25.32 -5.38 8.22
CA VAL A 81 25.99 -4.39 7.36
C VAL A 81 25.59 -4.56 5.89
N GLU A 82 25.22 -5.77 5.47
CA GLU A 82 24.72 -6.08 4.12
C GLU A 82 23.47 -5.25 3.75
N TYR A 83 22.69 -4.80 4.74
CA TYR A 83 21.50 -3.99 4.54
C TYR A 83 21.75 -2.48 4.70
N ALA A 84 23.02 -2.03 4.73
CA ALA A 84 23.34 -0.60 4.87
C ALA A 84 22.67 0.25 3.77
N SER A 85 22.68 -0.22 2.52
CA SER A 85 22.03 0.46 1.40
C SER A 85 20.52 0.54 1.56
N TRP A 86 19.88 -0.56 2.00
CA TRP A 86 18.44 -0.61 2.29
C TRP A 86 18.06 0.35 3.43
N LYS A 87 18.81 0.34 4.53
CA LYS A 87 18.60 1.27 5.67
C LYS A 87 18.68 2.73 5.21
N SER A 88 19.73 3.07 4.46
CA SER A 88 19.90 4.41 3.88
C SER A 88 18.74 4.80 2.93
N PHE A 89 18.25 3.85 2.12
CA PHE A 89 17.09 4.09 1.27
C PHE A 89 15.84 4.40 2.08
N ARG A 90 15.54 3.61 3.11
CA ARG A 90 14.36 3.84 3.98
C ARG A 90 14.40 5.15 4.77
N GLU A 91 15.59 5.71 5.00
CA GLU A 91 15.76 7.01 5.66
C GLU A 91 15.54 8.19 4.69
N SER A 92 15.53 7.95 3.38
CA SER A 92 15.27 8.98 2.37
C SER A 92 13.81 9.43 2.39
N GLU A 93 13.57 10.70 2.09
CA GLU A 93 12.21 11.27 2.00
C GLU A 93 11.42 10.68 0.83
N ASP A 94 12.08 10.37 -0.28
CA ASP A 94 11.43 9.85 -1.49
C ASP A 94 10.93 8.41 -1.32
N SER A 95 11.51 7.63 -0.41
CA SER A 95 11.11 6.23 -0.16
C SER A 95 9.65 6.06 0.27
N ARG A 96 8.99 7.14 0.74
CA ARG A 96 7.54 7.13 1.04
C ARG A 96 6.65 6.97 -0.18
N PHE A 97 7.18 7.21 -1.38
CA PHE A 97 6.48 6.98 -2.63
C PHE A 97 6.68 5.56 -3.15
N VAL A 98 7.35 4.68 -2.40
CA VAL A 98 7.56 3.27 -2.76
C VAL A 98 6.88 2.37 -1.75
N THR A 99 6.10 1.42 -2.23
CA THR A 99 5.52 0.32 -1.43
C THR A 99 5.92 -1.02 -2.04
N LEU A 100 6.43 -1.92 -1.21
CA LEU A 100 6.81 -3.27 -1.63
C LEU A 100 5.86 -4.29 -1.01
N THR A 101 5.06 -4.96 -1.83
CA THR A 101 4.13 -6.01 -1.41
C THR A 101 4.83 -7.35 -1.27
N MET A 102 4.27 -8.24 -0.44
CA MET A 102 4.74 -9.62 -0.29
C MET A 102 3.67 -10.49 0.38
N PRO A 103 3.74 -11.84 0.26
CA PRO A 103 4.52 -12.59 -0.72
C PRO A 103 3.81 -12.55 -2.09
N ARG A 104 4.17 -13.43 -3.03
CA ARG A 104 3.38 -13.63 -4.26
C ARG A 104 2.07 -14.34 -3.95
N THR A 105 1.17 -14.35 -4.93
CA THR A 105 -0.13 -15.05 -4.83
C THR A 105 -0.35 -15.93 -6.05
N LEU A 106 -1.23 -16.94 -5.94
CA LEU A 106 -1.57 -17.80 -7.06
C LEU A 106 -2.27 -17.01 -8.16
N ALA A 107 -1.77 -17.14 -9.38
CA ALA A 107 -2.35 -16.51 -10.56
C ALA A 107 -3.55 -17.29 -11.10
N ARG A 108 -3.50 -18.61 -10.99
CA ARG A 108 -4.50 -19.55 -11.51
C ARG A 108 -4.49 -20.85 -10.72
N LEU A 109 -5.60 -21.59 -10.83
CA LEU A 109 -5.63 -22.99 -10.44
C LEU A 109 -4.79 -23.85 -11.42
N PRO A 110 -4.18 -24.94 -10.93
CA PRO A 110 -3.61 -25.96 -11.81
C PRO A 110 -4.67 -26.53 -12.75
N TYR A 111 -4.29 -26.85 -13.98
CA TYR A 111 -5.18 -27.53 -14.93
C TYR A 111 -5.40 -28.98 -14.53
N GLY A 112 -6.62 -29.46 -14.69
CA GLY A 112 -7.02 -30.82 -14.33
C GLY A 112 -8.53 -30.99 -14.43
N ALA A 113 -8.99 -32.23 -14.58
CA ALA A 113 -10.41 -32.55 -14.75
C ALA A 113 -11.27 -32.08 -13.57
N ASN A 114 -10.72 -32.14 -12.35
CA ASN A 114 -11.39 -31.74 -11.10
C ASN A 114 -11.21 -30.26 -10.74
N THR A 115 -10.36 -29.53 -11.46
CA THR A 115 -10.04 -28.13 -11.17
C THR A 115 -10.43 -27.24 -12.35
N LYS A 116 -9.51 -27.05 -13.30
CA LYS A 116 -9.71 -26.27 -14.52
C LYS A 116 -9.42 -27.18 -15.72
N PRO A 117 -10.44 -27.80 -16.34
CA PRO A 117 -10.24 -28.69 -17.47
C PRO A 117 -9.77 -27.91 -18.71
N ILE A 118 -9.02 -28.59 -19.57
CA ILE A 118 -8.66 -28.12 -20.92
C ILE A 118 -9.62 -28.78 -21.91
N GLU A 119 -10.12 -28.02 -22.90
CA GLU A 119 -11.12 -28.53 -23.86
C GLU A 119 -10.49 -29.39 -24.96
N GLU A 120 -9.25 -29.09 -25.34
CA GLU A 120 -8.58 -29.71 -26.48
C GLU A 120 -8.07 -31.13 -26.21
N PHE A 121 -7.63 -31.42 -24.98
CA PHE A 121 -7.13 -32.73 -24.59
C PHE A 121 -7.19 -32.92 -23.08
N GLU A 122 -7.25 -34.19 -22.66
CA GLU A 122 -7.17 -34.58 -21.26
C GLU A 122 -5.78 -34.28 -20.71
N TYR A 123 -5.69 -33.28 -19.82
CA TYR A 123 -4.44 -32.82 -19.23
C TYR A 123 -4.58 -32.67 -17.71
N GLU A 124 -3.65 -33.28 -17.00
CA GLU A 124 -3.50 -33.15 -15.55
C GLU A 124 -2.15 -32.48 -15.26
N GLU A 125 -2.17 -31.25 -14.75
CA GLU A 125 -0.96 -30.53 -14.34
C GLU A 125 -0.42 -31.06 -13.00
N VAL A 126 -1.31 -31.56 -12.15
CA VAL A 126 -1.01 -32.18 -10.87
C VAL A 126 -1.34 -33.66 -10.96
N ALA A 127 -0.46 -34.51 -10.44
CA ALA A 127 -0.71 -35.94 -10.40
C ALA A 127 -1.94 -36.26 -9.53
N LEU A 128 -2.73 -37.25 -9.94
CA LEU A 128 -3.88 -37.72 -9.20
C LEU A 128 -3.52 -38.94 -8.34
N GLY A 129 -4.07 -39.00 -7.13
CA GLY A 129 -4.00 -40.13 -6.23
C GLY A 129 -4.88 -41.30 -6.71
N ALA A 130 -4.82 -42.42 -5.98
CA ALA A 130 -5.62 -43.61 -6.31
C ALA A 130 -7.13 -43.38 -6.19
N ASP A 131 -7.55 -42.36 -5.44
CA ASP A 131 -8.92 -41.91 -5.26
C ASP A 131 -9.36 -40.84 -6.29
N GLY A 132 -8.48 -40.49 -7.23
CA GLY A 132 -8.72 -39.47 -8.25
C GLY A 132 -8.59 -38.04 -7.76
N GLN A 133 -8.13 -37.80 -6.52
CA GLN A 133 -7.88 -36.46 -6.00
C GLN A 133 -6.47 -35.96 -6.38
N SER A 134 -6.29 -34.66 -6.53
CA SER A 134 -4.96 -34.06 -6.69
C SER A 134 -4.08 -34.39 -5.49
N ILE A 135 -2.83 -34.81 -5.70
CA ILE A 135 -1.86 -34.98 -4.63
C ILE A 135 -1.07 -33.68 -4.37
N SER A 136 -0.38 -33.63 -3.24
CA SER A 136 0.54 -32.53 -2.93
C SER A 136 1.64 -32.37 -3.98
N VAL A 137 1.87 -31.14 -4.42
CA VAL A 137 2.92 -30.79 -5.40
C VAL A 137 3.88 -29.75 -4.84
N SER A 138 5.09 -29.74 -5.41
CA SER A 138 6.11 -28.77 -5.01
C SER A 138 5.63 -27.34 -5.23
N HIS A 139 6.01 -26.45 -4.31
CA HIS A 139 5.65 -25.03 -4.34
C HIS A 139 5.96 -24.35 -5.67
N ASP A 140 7.09 -24.72 -6.29
CA ASP A 140 7.61 -24.11 -7.51
C ASP A 140 6.83 -24.57 -8.78
N GLN A 141 5.95 -25.56 -8.67
CA GLN A 141 5.08 -26.01 -9.77
C GLN A 141 3.79 -25.16 -9.89
N TYR A 142 3.47 -24.35 -8.88
CA TYR A 142 2.35 -23.43 -8.97
C TYR A 142 2.71 -22.17 -9.77
N CYS A 143 1.72 -21.63 -10.48
CA CYS A 143 1.86 -20.36 -11.20
C CYS A 143 1.64 -19.18 -10.24
N TRP A 144 2.74 -18.62 -9.73
CA TRP A 144 2.75 -17.46 -8.85
C TRP A 144 2.75 -16.16 -9.65
N MET A 145 1.97 -15.17 -9.19
CA MET A 145 1.97 -13.79 -9.69
C MET A 145 2.38 -12.79 -8.61
N ASN A 146 2.96 -11.69 -9.08
CA ASN A 146 3.35 -10.57 -8.26
C ASN A 146 2.14 -9.95 -7.52
N SER A 147 2.24 -9.81 -6.19
CA SER A 147 1.17 -9.22 -5.38
C SER A 147 0.98 -7.70 -5.58
N ALA A 148 1.90 -7.04 -6.28
CA ALA A 148 1.75 -5.64 -6.68
C ALA A 148 0.52 -5.43 -7.57
N TYR A 149 0.21 -6.40 -8.44
CA TYR A 149 -1.03 -6.37 -9.24
C TYR A 149 -2.27 -6.46 -8.37
N VAL A 150 -2.25 -7.30 -7.34
CA VAL A 150 -3.36 -7.41 -6.38
C VAL A 150 -3.61 -6.07 -5.69
N MET A 151 -2.55 -5.41 -5.23
CA MET A 151 -2.66 -4.06 -4.67
C MET A 151 -3.19 -3.05 -5.71
N GLY A 152 -2.74 -3.14 -6.96
CA GLY A 152 -3.26 -2.35 -8.08
C GLY A 152 -4.77 -2.51 -8.29
N THR A 153 -5.31 -3.72 -8.13
CA THR A 153 -6.77 -3.93 -8.18
C THR A 153 -7.51 -3.22 -7.03
N LYS A 154 -6.93 -3.20 -5.83
CA LYS A 154 -7.50 -2.50 -4.67
C LYS A 154 -7.48 -0.99 -4.85
N LEU A 155 -6.40 -0.44 -5.41
CA LEU A 155 -6.32 0.99 -5.77
C LEU A 155 -7.42 1.34 -6.80
N THR A 156 -7.58 0.51 -7.82
CA THR A 156 -8.57 0.73 -8.89
C THR A 156 -10.00 0.63 -8.37
N ASP A 157 -10.29 -0.36 -7.53
CA ASP A 157 -11.61 -0.55 -6.91
C ASP A 157 -11.98 0.63 -6.00
N ALA A 158 -11.04 1.08 -5.16
CA ALA A 158 -11.25 2.25 -4.29
C ALA A 158 -11.50 3.53 -5.11
N PHE A 159 -10.72 3.74 -6.17
CA PHE A 159 -10.93 4.88 -7.07
C PHE A 159 -12.28 4.82 -7.79
N ALA A 160 -12.68 3.65 -8.29
CA ALA A 160 -13.96 3.48 -8.97
C ALA A 160 -15.16 3.73 -8.03
N LYS A 161 -15.08 3.28 -6.77
CA LYS A 161 -16.17 3.43 -5.79
C LYS A 161 -16.25 4.83 -5.18
N TYR A 162 -15.10 5.43 -4.88
CA TYR A 162 -15.04 6.62 -4.03
C TYR A 162 -14.38 7.84 -4.68
N GLY A 163 -13.73 7.68 -5.84
CA GLY A 163 -12.90 8.71 -6.47
C GLY A 163 -11.53 8.91 -5.81
N TRP A 164 -11.21 8.11 -4.78
CA TRP A 164 -9.99 8.21 -3.97
C TRP A 164 -9.44 6.84 -3.63
N CYS A 165 -8.11 6.72 -3.57
CA CYS A 165 -7.42 5.48 -3.21
C CYS A 165 -7.05 5.43 -1.72
N THR A 166 -7.97 5.83 -0.83
CA THR A 166 -7.75 5.85 0.63
C THR A 166 -8.31 4.61 1.33
N ALA A 167 -9.35 3.99 0.78
CA ALA A 167 -9.99 2.77 1.28
C ALA A 167 -9.40 1.52 0.63
N ILE A 168 -8.16 1.19 0.99
CA ILE A 168 -7.34 0.17 0.31
C ILE A 168 -6.68 -0.83 1.27
N ARG A 169 -7.10 -0.82 2.55
CA ARG A 169 -6.52 -1.66 3.61
C ARG A 169 -7.55 -2.09 4.64
N GLY A 170 -7.24 -3.13 5.41
CA GLY A 170 -8.13 -3.75 6.39
C GLY A 170 -9.24 -4.55 5.73
N ALA A 171 -9.77 -5.55 6.44
CA ALA A 171 -10.79 -6.45 5.91
C ALA A 171 -12.07 -5.70 5.52
N GLU A 172 -12.52 -4.78 6.37
CA GLU A 172 -13.70 -3.93 6.12
C GLU A 172 -13.34 -2.58 5.47
N GLY A 173 -12.05 -2.26 5.33
CA GLY A 173 -11.56 -0.98 4.83
C GLY A 173 -11.15 -0.96 3.36
N GLY A 174 -11.53 -2.00 2.59
CA GLY A 174 -11.23 -2.13 1.17
C GLY A 174 -9.92 -2.86 0.84
N GLY A 175 -9.22 -3.39 1.85
CA GLY A 175 -8.01 -4.21 1.67
C GLY A 175 -8.26 -5.69 1.39
N LYS A 176 -9.51 -6.14 1.42
CA LYS A 176 -9.90 -7.54 1.17
C LYS A 176 -9.82 -7.88 -0.32
N VAL A 177 -9.17 -9.01 -0.60
CA VAL A 177 -8.98 -9.60 -1.92
C VAL A 177 -9.69 -10.94 -1.90
N GLU A 178 -10.79 -11.03 -2.66
CA GLU A 178 -11.68 -12.20 -2.69
C GLU A 178 -11.48 -12.99 -3.99
N GLY A 179 -11.88 -14.26 -3.99
CA GLY A 179 -11.82 -15.12 -5.17
C GLY A 179 -10.39 -15.48 -5.59
N LEU A 180 -9.48 -15.65 -4.63
CA LEU A 180 -8.15 -16.16 -4.91
C LEU A 180 -8.23 -17.65 -5.30
N PRO A 181 -7.36 -18.12 -6.22
CA PRO A 181 -7.31 -19.54 -6.56
C PRO A 181 -7.09 -20.42 -5.33
N ALA A 182 -8.05 -21.31 -5.05
CA ALA A 182 -8.06 -22.22 -3.91
C ALA A 182 -7.92 -23.68 -4.40
N HIS A 183 -6.69 -24.19 -4.49
CA HIS A 183 -6.43 -25.56 -4.91
C HIS A 183 -6.49 -26.51 -3.71
N VAL A 184 -7.48 -27.40 -3.69
CA VAL A 184 -7.63 -28.44 -2.67
C VAL A 184 -6.95 -29.72 -3.16
N PHE A 185 -6.15 -30.35 -2.31
CA PHE A 185 -5.42 -31.57 -2.62
C PHE A 185 -5.45 -32.51 -1.40
N GLN A 186 -5.19 -33.79 -1.64
CA GLN A 186 -5.04 -34.77 -0.57
C GLN A 186 -3.60 -34.74 -0.04
N ALA A 187 -3.45 -34.50 1.26
CA ALA A 187 -2.18 -34.51 1.96
C ALA A 187 -1.69 -35.94 2.25
N ASP A 188 -0.43 -36.07 2.69
CA ASP A 188 0.21 -37.37 2.93
C ASP A 188 -0.45 -38.19 4.06
N ASP A 189 -1.19 -37.52 4.95
CA ASP A 189 -1.99 -38.14 6.02
C ASP A 189 -3.39 -38.58 5.57
N GLY A 190 -3.75 -38.30 4.31
CA GLY A 190 -5.03 -38.65 3.70
C GLY A 190 -6.13 -37.60 3.85
N ASP A 191 -5.88 -36.53 4.63
CA ASP A 191 -6.83 -35.43 4.78
C ASP A 191 -6.80 -34.48 3.58
N MET A 192 -7.93 -33.81 3.33
CA MET A 192 -8.01 -32.76 2.29
C MET A 192 -7.46 -31.46 2.86
N ASP A 193 -6.46 -30.89 2.18
CA ASP A 193 -5.84 -29.62 2.56
C ASP A 193 -5.98 -28.59 1.44
N LEU A 194 -5.99 -27.32 1.82
CA LEU A 194 -6.08 -26.18 0.90
C LEU A 194 -4.69 -25.58 0.72
N LYS A 195 -4.20 -25.55 -0.52
CA LYS A 195 -2.99 -24.79 -0.83
C LYS A 195 -3.24 -23.31 -0.54
N CYS A 196 -2.43 -22.74 0.34
CA CYS A 196 -2.46 -21.32 0.65
C CYS A 196 -2.34 -20.48 -0.64
N PRO A 197 -3.32 -19.61 -0.95
CA PRO A 197 -3.29 -18.77 -2.15
C PRO A 197 -2.21 -17.69 -2.14
N THR A 198 -1.63 -17.40 -0.98
CA THR A 198 -0.36 -16.67 -0.83
C THR A 198 0.75 -17.67 -0.55
N GLU A 199 2.01 -17.36 -0.90
CA GLU A 199 3.08 -18.38 -0.77
C GLU A 199 3.31 -18.90 0.64
N ILE A 200 2.93 -18.12 1.65
CA ILE A 200 2.91 -18.51 3.04
C ILE A 200 1.77 -17.80 3.77
N ALA A 201 1.20 -18.45 4.78
CA ALA A 201 0.28 -17.83 5.71
C ALA A 201 1.06 -16.93 6.69
N ILE A 202 0.66 -15.66 6.81
CA ILE A 202 1.28 -14.67 7.68
C ILE A 202 0.38 -14.45 8.90
N THR A 203 0.91 -14.67 10.10
CA THR A 203 0.19 -14.40 11.35
C THR A 203 0.22 -12.92 11.70
N ASP A 204 -0.73 -12.45 12.53
CA ASP A 204 -0.81 -11.04 12.96
C ASP A 204 0.51 -10.51 13.54
N ARG A 205 1.23 -11.35 14.31
CA ARG A 205 2.55 -10.97 14.85
C ARG A 205 3.56 -10.71 13.74
N ARG A 206 3.57 -11.55 12.70
CA ARG A 206 4.47 -11.42 11.55
C ARG A 206 4.07 -10.25 10.66
N GLU A 207 2.77 -10.05 10.45
CA GLU A 207 2.24 -8.89 9.74
C GLU A 207 2.79 -7.61 10.36
N ALA A 208 2.64 -7.43 11.67
CA ALA A 208 3.09 -6.22 12.36
C ALA A 208 4.61 -6.04 12.31
N GLU A 209 5.38 -7.14 12.35
CA GLU A 209 6.83 -7.13 12.22
C GLU A 209 7.28 -6.70 10.82
N ILE A 210 6.67 -7.28 9.78
CA ILE A 210 6.93 -6.99 8.36
C ILE A 210 6.52 -5.54 8.03
N SER A 211 5.37 -5.10 8.52
CA SER A 211 4.86 -3.73 8.36
C SER A 211 5.83 -2.70 8.97
N LYS A 212 6.40 -2.97 10.16
CA LYS A 212 7.44 -2.11 10.78
C LYS A 212 8.73 -2.04 9.93
N LEU A 213 9.01 -3.09 9.16
CA LEU A 213 10.15 -3.15 8.26
C LEU A 213 9.91 -2.46 6.91
N GLY A 214 8.72 -1.86 6.70
CA GLY A 214 8.41 -1.06 5.52
C GLY A 214 7.93 -1.88 4.32
N PHE A 215 7.40 -3.07 4.57
CA PHE A 215 6.80 -3.94 3.56
C PHE A 215 5.29 -4.04 3.76
N LEU A 216 4.57 -4.41 2.70
CA LEU A 216 3.13 -4.55 2.71
C LEU A 216 2.72 -6.03 2.54
N PRO A 217 2.47 -6.74 3.65
CA PRO A 217 2.08 -8.14 3.59
C PRO A 217 0.61 -8.33 3.13
N LEU A 218 0.40 -9.29 2.23
CA LEU A 218 -0.91 -9.85 1.90
C LEU A 218 -1.14 -11.08 2.77
N CYS A 219 -2.06 -10.98 3.74
CA CYS A 219 -2.32 -12.03 4.71
C CYS A 219 -3.53 -12.87 4.29
N HIS A 220 -3.30 -14.14 3.94
CA HIS A 220 -4.37 -15.10 3.68
C HIS A 220 -5.15 -15.45 4.95
N TYR A 221 -6.48 -15.51 4.85
CA TYR A 221 -7.32 -16.04 5.92
C TYR A 221 -7.43 -17.54 5.79
N LYS A 222 -7.00 -18.24 6.85
CA LYS A 222 -6.99 -19.70 6.90
C LYS A 222 -8.35 -20.29 6.50
N ASP A 223 -8.30 -21.34 5.67
CA ASP A 223 -9.46 -22.10 5.18
C ASP A 223 -10.49 -21.28 4.37
N THR A 224 -10.05 -20.16 3.79
CA THR A 224 -10.88 -19.31 2.91
C THR A 224 -10.19 -19.03 1.57
N ASP A 225 -10.92 -18.46 0.63
CA ASP A 225 -10.42 -18.04 -0.69
C ASP A 225 -10.04 -16.54 -0.73
N TYR A 226 -9.85 -15.90 0.43
CA TYR A 226 -9.55 -14.47 0.49
C TYR A 226 -8.29 -14.15 1.31
N ALA A 227 -7.69 -13.02 0.97
CA ALA A 227 -6.58 -12.44 1.70
C ALA A 227 -6.81 -10.94 1.95
N VAL A 228 -6.06 -10.36 2.89
CA VAL A 228 -6.24 -8.96 3.30
C VAL A 228 -4.90 -8.26 3.41
N PHE A 229 -4.80 -7.06 2.83
CA PHE A 229 -3.78 -6.09 3.20
C PHE A 229 -4.22 -5.36 4.47
N PHE A 230 -3.71 -5.75 5.64
CA PHE A 230 -4.10 -5.11 6.91
C PHE A 230 -3.42 -3.75 7.09
N GLY A 231 -2.11 -3.70 6.85
CA GLY A 231 -1.32 -2.48 6.79
C GLY A 231 -1.47 -1.74 5.45
N ALA A 232 -0.71 -0.65 5.33
CA ALA A 232 -0.43 0.00 4.05
C ALA A 232 0.85 0.83 4.17
N GLN A 233 1.88 0.23 4.78
CA GLN A 233 3.15 0.91 5.02
C GLN A 233 3.91 1.10 3.71
N THR A 234 4.59 2.23 3.60
CA THR A 234 5.56 2.49 2.54
C THR A 234 6.93 2.00 3.01
N THR A 235 7.92 2.02 2.12
CA THR A 235 9.28 1.63 2.50
C THR A 235 9.94 2.64 3.45
N GLN A 236 9.43 3.86 3.57
CA GLN A 236 10.00 4.86 4.47
C GLN A 236 10.00 4.40 5.93
N LYS A 237 11.11 4.62 6.62
CA LYS A 237 11.18 4.54 8.07
C LYS A 237 10.81 5.91 8.65
N PRO A 238 9.63 6.08 9.29
CA PRO A 238 9.24 7.36 9.83
C PRO A 238 10.21 7.82 10.92
N LYS A 239 10.61 9.09 10.86
CA LYS A 239 11.49 9.71 11.85
C LYS A 239 10.77 9.88 13.18
N LYS A 240 11.49 9.64 14.27
CA LYS A 240 11.02 9.95 15.63
C LYS A 240 11.53 11.33 16.02
N TYR A 241 10.65 12.15 16.53
CA TYR A 241 10.93 13.50 16.99
C TYR A 241 10.60 13.61 18.48
N ASP A 242 11.20 14.57 19.16
CA ASP A 242 10.93 14.83 20.58
C ASP A 242 9.47 15.24 20.82
N ARG A 243 8.87 15.93 19.85
CA ARG A 243 7.47 16.34 19.89
C ARG A 243 6.56 15.21 19.40
N PRO A 244 5.57 14.78 20.20
CA PRO A 244 4.63 13.74 19.79
C PRO A 244 3.87 14.09 18.51
N GLU A 245 3.50 15.36 18.32
CA GLU A 245 2.79 15.81 17.11
C GLU A 245 3.63 15.62 15.83
N ALA A 246 4.93 15.92 15.90
CA ALA A 246 5.83 15.76 14.77
C ALA A 246 6.05 14.29 14.42
N THR A 247 6.14 13.43 15.44
CA THR A 247 6.22 11.96 15.24
C THR A 247 4.95 11.42 14.59
N ALA A 248 3.76 11.86 15.04
CA ALA A 248 2.50 11.46 14.44
C ALA A 248 2.40 11.86 12.95
N ASN A 249 2.85 13.06 12.60
CA ASN A 249 2.88 13.53 11.21
C ASN A 249 3.83 12.71 10.34
N ALA A 250 4.99 12.33 10.87
CA ALA A 250 5.96 11.49 10.18
C ALA A 250 5.39 10.08 9.93
N GLU A 251 4.68 9.50 10.90
CA GLU A 251 4.03 8.19 10.73
C GLU A 251 2.90 8.21 9.69
N ILE A 252 2.07 9.25 9.68
CA ILE A 252 1.02 9.42 8.66
C ILE A 252 1.65 9.52 7.27
N SER A 253 2.76 10.26 7.16
CA SER A 253 3.46 10.48 5.88
C SER A 253 4.15 9.22 5.34
N ALA A 254 4.32 8.18 6.15
CA ALA A 254 4.93 6.91 5.74
C ALA A 254 3.89 5.84 5.33
N ARG A 255 2.60 6.20 5.20
CA ARG A 255 1.52 5.26 4.85
C ARG A 255 0.92 5.58 3.48
N LEU A 256 0.76 4.55 2.66
CA LEU A 256 0.29 4.64 1.28
C LEU A 256 -1.07 5.33 1.13
N PRO A 257 -2.11 5.10 1.96
CA PRO A 257 -3.43 5.72 1.75
C PRO A 257 -3.36 7.26 1.81
N TYR A 258 -2.54 7.80 2.71
CA TYR A 258 -2.36 9.24 2.86
C TYR A 258 -1.45 9.82 1.78
N ILE A 259 -0.44 9.07 1.34
CA ILE A 259 0.39 9.44 0.18
C ILE A 259 -0.44 9.47 -1.10
N MET A 260 -1.34 8.50 -1.32
CA MET A 260 -2.27 8.50 -2.45
C MET A 260 -3.21 9.71 -2.40
N ALA A 261 -3.77 10.05 -1.25
CA ALA A 261 -4.62 11.24 -1.09
C ALA A 261 -3.82 12.52 -1.41
N THR A 262 -2.65 12.69 -0.79
CA THR A 262 -1.78 13.86 -1.00
C THR A 262 -1.36 14.00 -2.46
N SER A 263 -1.02 12.88 -3.09
CA SER A 263 -0.63 12.82 -4.50
C SER A 263 -1.75 13.31 -5.41
N ARG A 264 -2.99 12.88 -5.15
CA ARG A 264 -4.15 13.30 -5.92
C ARG A 264 -4.49 14.78 -5.71
N PHE A 265 -4.33 15.31 -4.50
CA PHE A 265 -4.46 16.76 -4.27
C PHE A 265 -3.38 17.55 -5.01
N ALA A 266 -2.14 17.06 -5.05
CA ALA A 266 -1.06 17.69 -5.82
C ALA A 266 -1.37 17.70 -7.33
N HIS A 267 -1.97 16.62 -7.86
CA HIS A 267 -2.45 16.58 -9.25
C HIS A 267 -3.52 17.63 -9.52
N TYR A 268 -4.55 17.72 -8.65
CA TYR A 268 -5.59 18.73 -8.80
C TYR A 268 -5.03 20.15 -8.73
N LEU A 269 -4.24 20.45 -7.69
CA LEU A 269 -3.61 21.77 -7.52
C LEU A 269 -2.78 22.15 -8.74
N LYS A 270 -1.98 21.22 -9.28
CA LYS A 270 -1.17 21.48 -10.46
C LYS A 270 -2.00 21.87 -11.67
N VAL A 271 -3.12 21.19 -11.91
CA VAL A 271 -4.01 21.45 -13.06
C VAL A 271 -4.79 22.74 -12.86
N ILE A 272 -5.51 22.89 -11.74
CA ILE A 272 -6.37 24.06 -11.51
C ILE A 272 -5.57 25.36 -11.35
N ALA A 273 -4.38 25.30 -10.73
CA ALA A 273 -3.53 26.48 -10.60
C ALA A 273 -2.96 26.90 -11.94
N ARG A 274 -2.57 25.94 -12.81
CA ARG A 274 -2.10 26.23 -14.17
C ARG A 274 -3.16 26.98 -14.98
N ASP A 275 -4.42 26.56 -14.88
CA ASP A 275 -5.54 27.21 -15.58
C ASP A 275 -5.87 28.62 -15.03
N LYS A 276 -5.48 28.90 -13.78
CA LYS A 276 -5.67 30.21 -13.14
C LYS A 276 -4.55 31.22 -13.40
N ILE A 277 -3.40 30.78 -13.93
CA ILE A 277 -2.28 31.69 -14.27
C ILE A 277 -2.77 32.75 -15.26
N GLY A 278 -2.50 34.02 -14.95
CA GLY A 278 -2.89 35.17 -15.77
C GLY A 278 -4.24 35.79 -15.38
N SER A 279 -4.96 35.23 -14.41
CA SER A 279 -6.13 35.89 -13.82
C SER A 279 -5.72 36.98 -12.82
N PHE A 280 -6.57 38.01 -12.67
CA PHE A 280 -6.39 39.06 -11.67
C PHE A 280 -6.77 38.51 -10.30
N MET A 281 -5.78 38.09 -9.51
CA MET A 281 -5.97 37.57 -8.16
C MET A 281 -4.89 38.16 -7.25
N GLU A 282 -5.31 38.85 -6.20
CA GLU A 282 -4.43 39.24 -5.11
C GLU A 282 -4.24 38.06 -4.13
N ARG A 283 -3.38 38.25 -3.12
CA ARG A 283 -3.08 37.23 -2.10
C ARG A 283 -4.36 36.69 -1.44
N GLU A 284 -5.26 37.59 -1.02
CA GLU A 284 -6.53 37.27 -0.38
C GLU A 284 -7.45 36.47 -1.29
N ASP A 285 -7.51 36.83 -2.58
CA ASP A 285 -8.35 36.13 -3.57
C ASP A 285 -7.84 34.71 -3.81
N CYS A 286 -6.52 34.54 -3.89
CA CYS A 286 -5.87 33.23 -4.04
C CYS A 286 -6.16 32.33 -2.83
N GLU A 287 -6.03 32.86 -1.62
CA GLU A 287 -6.35 32.14 -0.38
C GLU A 287 -7.82 31.72 -0.35
N ALA A 288 -8.75 32.65 -0.58
CA ALA A 288 -10.19 32.35 -0.55
C ALA A 288 -10.61 31.35 -1.64
N TRP A 289 -9.98 31.40 -2.82
CA TRP A 289 -10.23 30.46 -3.90
C TRP A 289 -9.75 29.04 -3.55
N LEU A 290 -8.50 28.89 -3.11
CA LEU A 290 -7.93 27.60 -2.74
C LEU A 290 -8.64 27.00 -1.53
N ASP A 291 -9.00 27.82 -0.55
CA ASP A 291 -9.72 27.39 0.64
C ASP A 291 -11.13 26.88 0.27
N ARG A 292 -11.87 27.62 -0.57
CA ARG A 292 -13.17 27.14 -1.09
C ARG A 292 -13.05 25.85 -1.89
N TRP A 293 -11.98 25.71 -2.69
CA TRP A 293 -11.74 24.50 -3.47
C TRP A 293 -11.49 23.28 -2.58
N ILE A 294 -10.61 23.39 -1.57
CA ILE A 294 -10.23 22.25 -0.73
C ILE A 294 -11.39 21.78 0.15
N HIS A 295 -12.25 22.69 0.58
CA HIS A 295 -13.44 22.38 1.39
C HIS A 295 -14.47 21.49 0.66
N ASN A 296 -14.44 21.40 -0.67
CA ASN A 296 -15.27 20.44 -1.41
C ASN A 296 -14.93 18.98 -1.11
N TYR A 297 -13.76 18.72 -0.49
CA TYR A 297 -13.27 17.39 -0.15
C TYR A 297 -13.28 17.12 1.37
N VAL A 298 -13.86 18.04 2.15
CA VAL A 298 -14.08 17.90 3.59
C VAL A 298 -15.53 17.50 3.82
N SER A 299 -15.77 16.51 4.69
CA SER A 299 -17.13 16.10 5.03
C SER A 299 -17.87 17.21 5.78
N ALA A 300 -19.08 17.57 5.32
CA ALA A 300 -19.97 18.47 6.06
C ALA A 300 -20.60 17.79 7.30
N ASP A 301 -20.71 16.46 7.29
CA ASP A 301 -21.27 15.69 8.40
C ASP A 301 -20.27 15.60 9.55
N SER A 302 -20.76 15.76 10.78
CA SER A 302 -19.95 15.65 12.01
C SER A 302 -19.59 14.20 12.37
N LYS A 303 -20.35 13.21 11.87
CA LYS A 303 -20.14 11.78 12.07
C LYS A 303 -20.36 11.00 10.77
N PRO A 304 -19.50 11.20 9.76
CA PRO A 304 -19.67 10.54 8.47
C PRO A 304 -19.52 9.02 8.61
N SER A 305 -20.30 8.30 7.82
CA SER A 305 -20.13 6.86 7.61
C SER A 305 -18.76 6.54 7.00
N GLN A 306 -18.37 5.27 7.02
CA GLN A 306 -17.09 4.85 6.44
C GLN A 306 -17.01 5.15 4.93
N GLU A 307 -18.09 4.92 4.20
CA GLU A 307 -18.18 5.27 2.78
C GLU A 307 -18.01 6.78 2.55
N GLN A 308 -18.68 7.62 3.36
CA GLN A 308 -18.53 9.07 3.26
C GLN A 308 -17.09 9.51 3.56
N LYS A 309 -16.43 8.91 4.56
CA LYS A 309 -15.00 9.18 4.86
C LYS A 309 -14.08 8.77 3.70
N ALA A 310 -14.44 7.75 2.93
CA ALA A 310 -13.68 7.35 1.75
C ALA A 310 -13.89 8.31 0.56
N ARG A 311 -15.11 8.84 0.38
CA ARG A 311 -15.45 9.83 -0.65
C ARG A 311 -14.90 11.24 -0.35
N TYR A 312 -14.85 11.60 0.93
CA TYR A 312 -14.32 12.87 1.44
C TYR A 312 -13.10 12.60 2.33
N PRO A 313 -11.89 12.50 1.75
CA PRO A 313 -10.72 11.98 2.44
C PRO A 313 -10.21 12.87 3.59
N LEU A 314 -10.64 14.13 3.65
CA LEU A 314 -10.21 15.09 4.66
C LEU A 314 -11.28 15.25 5.74
N ALA A 315 -10.83 15.21 7.00
CA ALA A 315 -11.62 15.59 8.16
C ALA A 315 -11.61 17.12 8.37
N GLU A 316 -10.49 17.76 8.05
CA GLU A 316 -10.30 19.21 8.17
C GLU A 316 -9.25 19.67 7.16
N ALA A 317 -9.40 20.87 6.63
CA ALA A 317 -8.46 21.46 5.70
C ALA A 317 -8.38 22.97 5.89
N ARG A 318 -7.21 23.55 5.60
CA ARG A 318 -7.00 25.00 5.59
C ARG A 318 -5.88 25.36 4.63
N VAL A 319 -6.03 26.44 3.88
CA VAL A 319 -4.97 26.98 3.03
C VAL A 319 -4.51 28.35 3.56
N GLU A 320 -3.20 28.58 3.58
CA GLU A 320 -2.60 29.88 3.89
C GLU A 320 -1.74 30.33 2.70
N VAL A 321 -1.93 31.56 2.22
CA VAL A 321 -1.20 32.10 1.07
C VAL A 321 -0.39 33.32 1.47
N LYS A 322 0.91 33.29 1.13
CA LYS A 322 1.86 34.38 1.36
C LYS A 322 2.43 34.88 0.06
N GLU A 323 2.60 36.19 -0.05
CA GLU A 323 3.33 36.77 -1.17
C GLU A 323 4.81 36.41 -1.09
N ILE A 324 5.46 36.28 -2.25
CA ILE A 324 6.90 36.08 -2.35
C ILE A 324 7.56 37.46 -2.47
N PRO A 325 8.33 37.91 -1.47
CA PRO A 325 8.96 39.23 -1.51
C PRO A 325 9.83 39.39 -2.76
N GLY A 326 9.63 40.49 -3.48
CA GLY A 326 10.38 40.81 -4.70
C GLY A 326 9.86 40.13 -5.98
N GLN A 327 8.76 39.37 -5.92
CA GLN A 327 8.14 38.72 -7.08
C GLN A 327 6.64 39.05 -7.16
N PRO A 328 6.24 40.17 -7.79
CA PRO A 328 4.84 40.53 -7.94
C PRO A 328 4.01 39.43 -8.64
N GLY A 329 2.81 39.15 -8.13
CA GLY A 329 1.93 38.10 -8.66
C GLY A 329 2.39 36.66 -8.36
N SER A 330 3.45 36.48 -7.55
CA SER A 330 3.93 35.16 -7.13
C SER A 330 3.62 34.92 -5.66
N TYR A 331 3.00 33.77 -5.38
CA TYR A 331 2.54 33.41 -4.04
C TYR A 331 3.03 32.03 -3.64
N ASN A 332 3.25 31.84 -2.34
CA ASN A 332 3.50 30.55 -1.71
C ASN A 332 2.25 30.12 -0.94
N ALA A 333 1.68 28.97 -1.28
CA ALA A 333 0.51 28.40 -0.62
C ALA A 333 0.90 27.20 0.23
N VAL A 334 0.46 27.17 1.48
CA VAL A 334 0.60 26.03 2.39
C VAL A 334 -0.78 25.46 2.67
N ALA A 335 -1.05 24.25 2.18
CA ALA A 335 -2.28 23.53 2.44
C ALA A 335 -2.08 22.57 3.63
N TRP A 336 -2.79 22.83 4.71
CA TRP A 336 -2.90 21.95 5.87
C TRP A 336 -4.06 20.98 5.63
N MET A 337 -3.77 19.69 5.59
CA MET A 337 -4.74 18.64 5.29
C MET A 337 -4.72 17.61 6.41
N ARG A 338 -5.84 17.47 7.13
CA ARG A 338 -6.01 16.46 8.16
C ARG A 338 -6.89 15.32 7.61
N PRO A 339 -6.32 14.13 7.35
CA PRO A 339 -7.12 13.01 6.86
C PRO A 339 -7.92 12.35 8.00
N TRP A 340 -8.86 11.49 7.63
CA TRP A 340 -9.46 10.54 8.57
C TRP A 340 -8.42 9.52 9.02
N LEU A 341 -8.20 9.43 10.33
CA LEU A 341 -7.30 8.42 10.88
C LEU A 341 -7.94 7.03 10.80
N GLN A 342 -7.18 6.07 10.27
CA GLN A 342 -7.54 4.66 10.24
C GLN A 342 -6.99 3.94 11.47
N LEU A 343 -7.70 2.91 11.96
CA LEU A 343 -7.28 2.11 13.11
C LEU A 343 -6.03 1.30 12.76
N GLU A 344 -4.98 1.41 13.59
CA GLU A 344 -3.71 0.67 13.42
C GLU A 344 -3.55 -0.47 14.42
N GLU A 345 -3.65 -0.15 15.71
CA GLU A 345 -3.40 -1.09 16.80
C GLU A 345 -4.36 -0.80 17.95
N LEU A 346 -4.79 -1.85 18.65
CA LEU A 346 -5.58 -1.75 19.87
C LEU A 346 -4.97 -2.67 20.95
N THR A 347 -4.24 -2.08 21.90
CA THR A 347 -3.75 -2.82 23.07
C THR A 347 -4.85 -2.91 24.12
N THR A 348 -5.38 -4.11 24.36
CA THR A 348 -6.42 -4.32 25.40
C THR A 348 -5.81 -4.92 26.66
N SER A 349 -6.18 -4.39 27.83
CA SER A 349 -5.91 -5.05 29.12
C SER A 349 -7.23 -5.39 29.79
N LEU A 350 -7.46 -6.69 30.06
CA LEU A 350 -8.66 -7.16 30.74
C LEU A 350 -8.37 -7.28 32.24
N ARG A 351 -9.20 -6.64 33.07
CA ARG A 351 -9.08 -6.70 34.53
C ARG A 351 -10.39 -7.19 35.13
N MET A 352 -10.34 -8.33 35.80
CA MET A 352 -11.46 -8.81 36.62
C MET A 352 -11.47 -8.02 37.93
N VAL A 353 -12.54 -7.27 38.16
CA VAL A 353 -12.71 -6.44 39.35
C VAL A 353 -14.01 -6.79 40.06
N ALA A 354 -13.96 -6.96 41.38
CA ALA A 354 -15.15 -7.24 42.19
C ALA A 354 -16.13 -6.04 42.22
N LYS A 355 -15.63 -4.83 41.96
CA LYS A 355 -16.41 -3.61 41.76
C LYS A 355 -15.72 -2.77 40.71
N ILE A 356 -16.47 -2.36 39.68
CA ILE A 356 -15.93 -1.49 38.62
C ILE A 356 -15.44 -0.20 39.29
N PRO A 357 -14.15 0.15 39.18
CA PRO A 357 -13.65 1.39 39.74
C PRO A 357 -14.36 2.55 39.04
N LYS A 358 -14.86 3.52 39.82
CA LYS A 358 -15.33 4.78 39.23
C LYS A 358 -14.09 5.46 38.63
N LEU A 359 -14.12 5.76 37.34
CA LEU A 359 -13.12 6.59 36.68
C LEU A 359 -12.92 7.84 37.55
N GLY A 360 -11.71 7.99 38.11
CA GLY A 360 -11.35 9.16 38.92
C GLY A 360 -11.51 10.43 38.09
N GLY A 361 -12.19 11.42 38.65
CA GLY A 361 -12.47 12.71 38.03
C GLY A 361 -11.27 13.64 37.96
#